data_AF-U7KEX2-F1
#
_entry.id   AF-U7KEX2-F1
#
_cell.length_a   1.000
_cell.length_b   1.000
_cell.length_c   1.000
_cell.angle_alpha   90.00
_cell.angle_beta   90.00
_cell.angle_gamma   90.00
#
_symmetry.space_group_name_H-M   'P 1'
#
loop_
_entity.id
_entity.type
_entity.pdbx_description
1 polymer ?
#
loop_
_entity_poly.entity_id
_entity_poly.type
_entity_poly.pdbx_seq_one_letter_code
_entity_poly.pdbx_strand_id
1 'polypeptide(L)'
;MSQVDERDLRDLARTLANLYQELDSLKYSRPAPPEVRTMKPAPGPQSPGNWLYVACWLDQSVKLREVAFNALGDVHVKIRDNETGPIALCRKLAFHAQAIAELDWASDLTDELEHQTKVISRHCRPHDDEVGTVDDDGEVWLTARTITYKLREQGYRITPELLRKWAQRKRIQSKDGDRIQYSLREVLQIAQDSSINRT
;
A
#
# COMPACT_ATOMS: atom_id res chain seq x y z
N MET A 1 30.32 -6.69 -5.01
CA MET A 1 29.31 -6.04 -5.87
C MET A 1 28.22 -7.07 -6.09
N SER A 2 27.01 -6.86 -5.57
CA SER A 2 25.92 -7.80 -5.82
C SER A 2 25.43 -7.56 -7.24
N GLN A 3 25.75 -8.49 -8.13
CA GLN A 3 25.21 -8.46 -9.48
C GLN A 3 23.68 -8.61 -9.37
N VAL A 4 22.94 -7.62 -9.83
CA VAL A 4 21.47 -7.65 -9.86
C VAL A 4 21.05 -8.70 -10.88
N ASP A 5 20.06 -9.54 -10.54
CA ASP A 5 19.48 -10.45 -11.52
C ASP A 5 18.61 -9.64 -12.51
N GLU A 6 18.96 -9.71 -13.79
CA GLU A 6 18.20 -9.15 -14.90
C GLU A 6 16.71 -9.51 -14.82
N ARG A 7 16.41 -10.77 -14.48
CA ARG A 7 15.03 -11.27 -14.46
C ARG A 7 14.22 -10.60 -13.37
N ASP A 8 14.80 -10.48 -12.19
CA ASP A 8 14.16 -9.82 -11.05
C ASP A 8 13.91 -8.34 -11.35
N LEU A 9 14.92 -7.63 -11.90
CA LEU A 9 14.77 -6.23 -12.32
C LEU A 9 13.68 -6.06 -13.38
N ARG A 10 13.63 -6.95 -14.37
CA ARG A 10 12.61 -6.93 -15.44
C ARG A 10 11.21 -7.09 -14.87
N ASP A 11 11.02 -8.06 -13.98
CA ASP A 11 9.71 -8.37 -13.42
C ASP A 11 9.27 -7.31 -12.41
N LEU A 12 10.21 -6.72 -11.66
CA LEU A 12 9.98 -5.56 -10.82
C LEU A 12 9.50 -4.36 -11.63
N ALA A 13 10.20 -4.01 -12.71
CA ALA A 13 9.82 -2.90 -13.57
C ALA A 13 8.44 -3.11 -14.23
N ARG A 14 8.12 -4.34 -14.64
CA ARG A 14 6.77 -4.69 -15.15
C ARG A 14 5.70 -4.54 -14.09
N THR A 15 5.98 -5.03 -12.88
CA THR A 15 5.05 -4.92 -11.73
C THR A 15 4.77 -3.45 -11.42
N LEU A 16 5.81 -2.63 -11.36
CA LEU A 16 5.68 -1.19 -11.14
C LEU A 16 4.88 -0.52 -12.26
N ALA A 17 5.07 -0.90 -13.52
CA ALA A 17 4.28 -0.37 -14.64
C ALA A 17 2.77 -0.65 -14.47
N ASN A 18 2.41 -1.85 -14.00
CA ASN A 18 1.03 -2.22 -13.72
C ASN A 18 0.46 -1.44 -12.53
N LEU A 19 1.25 -1.24 -11.48
CA LEU A 19 0.85 -0.43 -10.32
C LEU A 19 0.59 1.03 -10.70
N TYR A 20 1.42 1.62 -11.57
CA TYR A 20 1.14 2.95 -12.10
C TYR A 20 -0.17 2.97 -12.92
N GLN A 21 -0.45 1.96 -13.74
CA GLN A 21 -1.75 1.89 -14.44
C GLN A 21 -2.94 1.82 -13.47
N GLU A 22 -2.82 1.02 -12.42
CA GLU A 22 -3.82 0.92 -11.35
C GLU A 22 -4.01 2.28 -10.67
N LEU A 23 -2.92 2.95 -10.30
CA LEU A 23 -2.95 4.28 -9.69
C LEU A 23 -3.60 5.33 -10.61
N ASP A 24 -3.31 5.30 -11.91
CA ASP A 24 -3.90 6.22 -12.88
C ASP A 24 -5.41 6.02 -13.00
N SER A 25 -5.87 4.76 -13.00
CA SER A 25 -7.30 4.44 -12.99
C SER A 25 -8.00 4.96 -11.73
N LEU A 26 -7.31 4.88 -10.58
CA LEU A 26 -7.84 5.29 -9.28
C LEU A 26 -7.98 6.82 -9.14
N LYS A 27 -7.15 7.63 -9.81
CA LYS A 27 -7.31 9.11 -9.81
C LYS A 27 -8.70 9.55 -10.25
N TYR A 28 -9.28 8.84 -11.21
CA TYR A 28 -10.58 9.12 -11.80
C TYR A 28 -11.72 8.32 -11.13
N SER A 29 -11.39 7.38 -10.25
CA SER A 29 -12.40 6.66 -9.48
C SER A 29 -13.11 7.61 -8.52
N ARG A 30 -14.44 7.61 -8.54
CA ARG A 30 -15.25 8.29 -7.53
C ARG A 30 -15.35 7.35 -6.33
N PRO A 31 -15.15 7.83 -5.08
CA PRO A 31 -15.44 7.01 -3.92
C PRO A 31 -16.91 6.57 -3.97
N ALA A 32 -17.17 5.30 -3.63
CA ALA A 32 -18.53 4.80 -3.54
C ALA A 32 -19.35 5.73 -2.63
N PRO A 33 -20.56 6.15 -3.05
CA PRO A 33 -21.38 7.00 -2.20
C PRO A 33 -21.63 6.28 -0.87
N PRO A 34 -21.44 6.94 0.28
CA PRO A 34 -21.68 6.32 1.58
C PRO A 34 -23.14 5.85 1.66
N GLU A 35 -23.36 4.61 2.12
CA GLU A 35 -24.71 4.03 2.29
C GLU A 35 -25.58 4.85 3.27
N VAL A 36 -24.92 5.54 4.21
CA VAL A 36 -25.57 6.50 5.10
C VAL A 36 -25.58 7.86 4.42
N ARG A 37 -26.79 8.43 4.23
CA ARG A 37 -27.03 9.84 3.83
C ARG A 37 -26.37 10.80 4.82
N THR A 38 -25.07 10.98 4.73
CA THR A 38 -24.36 12.11 5.31
C THR A 38 -24.73 13.35 4.49
N MET A 39 -25.01 14.46 5.18
CA MET A 39 -25.39 15.73 4.54
C MET A 39 -24.48 16.01 3.34
N LYS A 40 -25.08 16.41 2.20
CA LYS A 40 -24.30 16.85 1.04
C LYS A 40 -23.26 17.86 1.53
N PRO A 41 -21.97 17.68 1.21
CA PRO A 41 -20.96 18.67 1.55
C PRO A 41 -21.38 20.03 0.96
N ALA A 42 -21.10 21.10 1.72
CA ALA A 42 -21.51 22.45 1.40
C ALA A 42 -21.13 22.83 -0.05
N PRO A 43 -21.96 23.63 -0.74
CA PRO A 43 -21.70 24.02 -2.12
C PRO A 43 -20.37 24.77 -2.19
N GLY A 44 -19.39 24.15 -2.85
CA GLY A 44 -18.05 24.67 -3.05
C GLY A 44 -17.33 23.87 -4.14
N PRO A 45 -16.27 24.43 -4.74
CA PRO A 45 -15.48 23.72 -5.73
C PRO A 45 -14.88 22.45 -5.09
N GLN A 46 -15.35 21.29 -5.54
CA GLN A 46 -14.74 20.01 -5.18
C GLN A 46 -13.58 19.74 -6.14
N SER A 47 -12.42 19.39 -5.59
CA SER A 47 -11.25 19.00 -6.38
C SER A 47 -11.64 17.89 -7.36
N PRO A 48 -11.33 18.02 -8.67
CA PRO A 48 -11.63 16.98 -9.64
C PRO A 48 -10.73 15.77 -9.39
N GLY A 49 -11.29 14.70 -8.85
CA GLY A 49 -10.60 13.43 -8.62
C GLY A 49 -10.09 13.23 -7.19
N ASN A 50 -9.62 12.02 -6.93
CA ASN A 50 -9.11 11.65 -5.61
C ASN A 50 -7.68 12.17 -5.44
N TRP A 51 -7.55 13.28 -4.70
CA TRP A 51 -6.28 14.00 -4.47
C TRP A 51 -5.16 13.09 -3.94
N LEU A 52 -5.47 12.09 -3.13
CA LEU A 52 -4.48 11.16 -2.57
C LEU A 52 -3.70 10.44 -3.68
N TYR A 53 -4.41 9.92 -4.69
CA TYR A 53 -3.78 9.21 -5.81
C TYR A 53 -3.05 10.14 -6.76
N VAL A 54 -3.55 11.37 -6.93
CA VAL A 54 -2.89 12.41 -7.73
C VAL A 54 -1.56 12.83 -7.09
N ALA A 55 -1.55 13.07 -5.78
CA ALA A 55 -0.35 13.44 -5.05
C ALA A 55 0.71 12.32 -5.06
N CYS A 56 0.28 11.08 -4.79
CA CYS A 56 1.15 9.90 -4.86
C CYS A 56 1.75 9.73 -6.28
N TRP A 57 0.93 9.88 -7.33
CA TRP A 57 1.42 9.82 -8.69
C TRP A 57 2.49 10.88 -8.98
N LEU A 58 2.26 12.13 -8.60
CA LEU A 58 3.20 13.22 -8.87
C LEU A 58 4.55 12.97 -8.19
N ASP A 59 4.55 12.66 -6.90
CA ASP A 59 5.78 12.42 -6.13
C ASP A 59 6.60 11.25 -6.70
N GLN A 60 5.94 10.11 -6.92
CA GLN A 60 6.62 8.90 -7.39
C GLN A 60 7.07 9.03 -8.85
N SER A 61 6.29 9.71 -9.70
CA SER A 61 6.65 9.93 -11.10
C SER A 61 7.92 10.76 -11.30
N VAL A 62 8.18 11.72 -10.41
CA VAL A 62 9.39 12.56 -10.48
C VAL A 62 10.62 11.74 -10.12
N LYS A 63 10.55 10.99 -9.02
CA LYS A 63 11.63 10.10 -8.58
C LYS A 63 11.95 9.04 -9.63
N LEU A 64 10.93 8.39 -10.18
CA LEU A 64 11.10 7.43 -11.27
C LEU A 64 11.78 8.06 -12.49
N ARG A 65 11.38 9.26 -12.88
CA ARG A 65 11.95 9.92 -14.06
C ARG A 65 13.44 10.15 -13.89
N GLU A 66 13.87 10.63 -12.72
CA GLU A 66 15.28 10.87 -12.41
C GLU A 66 16.10 9.58 -12.54
N VAL A 67 15.71 8.52 -11.83
CA VAL A 67 16.48 7.27 -11.86
C VAL A 67 16.40 6.55 -13.20
N ALA A 68 15.24 6.58 -13.87
CA ALA A 68 15.08 5.94 -15.17
C ALA A 68 15.86 6.66 -16.28
N PHE A 69 15.92 8.00 -16.26
CA PHE A 69 16.69 8.76 -17.24
C PHE A 69 18.19 8.52 -17.07
N ASN A 70 18.68 8.45 -15.83
CA ASN A 70 20.08 8.13 -15.56
C ASN A 70 20.41 6.71 -16.06
N ALA A 71 19.62 5.71 -15.69
CA ALA A 71 19.85 4.31 -16.09
C ALA A 71 19.82 4.15 -17.61
N LEU A 72 18.77 4.68 -18.26
CA LEU A 72 18.61 4.59 -19.71
C LEU A 72 19.66 5.41 -20.47
N GLY A 73 20.10 6.54 -19.91
CA GLY A 73 21.18 7.35 -20.45
C GLY A 73 22.52 6.63 -20.45
N ASP A 74 22.83 5.96 -19.34
CA ASP A 74 24.06 5.17 -19.16
C ASP A 74 24.12 3.98 -20.12
N VAL A 75 22.98 3.33 -20.40
CA VAL A 75 22.89 2.28 -21.44
C VAL A 75 22.65 2.83 -22.86
N HIS A 76 22.79 4.14 -23.06
CA HIS A 76 22.66 4.85 -24.34
C HIS A 76 21.30 4.70 -25.06
N VAL A 77 20.23 4.51 -24.29
CA VAL A 77 18.86 4.42 -24.79
C VAL A 77 18.28 5.82 -24.93
N LYS A 78 17.83 6.16 -26.15
CA LYS A 78 17.14 7.43 -26.42
C LYS A 78 15.70 7.39 -25.91
N ILE A 79 15.32 8.41 -25.14
CA ILE A 79 13.96 8.63 -24.67
C ILE A 79 13.34 9.74 -25.50
N ARG A 80 12.17 9.48 -26.10
CA ARG A 80 11.42 10.50 -26.83
C ARG A 80 10.54 11.29 -25.86
N ASP A 81 10.22 12.53 -26.19
CA ASP A 81 9.41 13.41 -25.33
C ASP A 81 8.04 12.82 -24.97
N ASN A 82 7.44 12.04 -25.88
CA ASN A 82 6.16 11.36 -25.67
C ASN A 82 6.28 10.04 -24.85
N GLU A 83 7.48 9.62 -24.49
CA GLU A 83 7.76 8.38 -23.74
C GLU A 83 8.26 8.66 -22.32
N THR A 84 8.04 9.88 -21.82
CA THR A 84 8.50 10.37 -20.51
C THR A 84 7.53 10.06 -19.35
N GLY A 85 6.42 9.40 -19.65
CA GLY A 85 5.43 8.98 -18.66
C GLY A 85 5.90 7.78 -17.83
N PRO A 86 5.48 7.65 -16.55
CA PRO A 86 5.94 6.58 -15.64
C PRO A 86 5.81 5.17 -16.22
N ILE A 87 4.64 4.87 -16.80
CA ILE A 87 4.34 3.55 -17.38
C ILE A 87 5.29 3.24 -18.56
N ALA A 88 5.57 4.24 -19.41
CA ALA A 88 6.45 4.09 -20.56
C ALA A 88 7.91 3.87 -20.11
N LEU A 89 8.35 4.59 -19.08
CA LEU A 89 9.68 4.43 -18.48
C LEU A 89 9.87 3.05 -17.86
N CYS A 90 8.92 2.59 -17.04
CA CYS A 90 8.97 1.24 -16.47
C CYS A 90 9.04 0.15 -17.56
N ARG A 91 8.27 0.30 -18.66
CA ARG A 91 8.34 -0.63 -19.80
C ARG A 91 9.69 -0.62 -20.50
N LYS A 92 10.32 0.54 -20.65
CA LYS A 92 11.68 0.66 -21.21
C LYS A 92 12.72 0.03 -20.29
N LEU A 93 12.65 0.27 -18.99
CA LEU A 93 13.51 -0.37 -18.00
C LEU A 93 13.40 -1.90 -18.09
N ALA A 94 12.17 -2.44 -18.15
CA ALA A 94 11.95 -3.88 -18.31
C ALA A 94 12.51 -4.45 -19.63
N PHE A 95 12.43 -3.68 -20.71
CA PHE A 95 12.97 -4.09 -22.01
C PHE A 95 14.50 -4.10 -22.02
N HIS A 96 15.13 -3.11 -21.39
CA HIS A 96 16.58 -2.96 -21.32
C HIS A 96 17.20 -3.54 -20.03
N ALA A 97 16.46 -4.38 -19.29
CA ALA A 97 16.87 -4.87 -17.97
C ALA A 97 18.24 -5.54 -17.97
N GLN A 98 18.63 -6.23 -19.05
CA GLN A 98 19.95 -6.87 -19.16
C GLN A 98 21.09 -5.85 -19.08
N ALA A 99 21.05 -4.83 -19.92
CA ALA A 99 22.08 -3.79 -19.94
C ALA A 99 22.07 -2.95 -18.65
N ILE A 100 20.90 -2.75 -18.06
CA ILE A 100 20.75 -1.98 -16.82
C ILE A 100 21.27 -2.78 -15.62
N ALA A 101 21.08 -4.09 -15.58
CA ALA A 101 21.58 -4.96 -14.50
C ALA A 101 23.12 -5.04 -14.47
N GLU A 102 23.78 -4.68 -15.57
CA GLU A 102 25.25 -4.61 -15.69
C GLU A 102 25.83 -3.28 -15.18
N LEU A 103 24.99 -2.29 -14.82
CA LEU A 103 25.47 -1.02 -14.25
C LEU A 103 26.01 -1.22 -12.83
N ASP A 104 27.08 -0.50 -12.50
CA ASP A 104 27.71 -0.55 -11.16
C ASP A 104 26.76 -0.15 -10.02
N TRP A 105 25.74 0.65 -10.33
CA TRP A 105 24.74 1.17 -9.41
C TRP A 105 23.35 0.52 -9.61
N ALA A 106 23.27 -0.58 -10.35
CA ALA A 106 22.00 -1.27 -10.62
C ALA A 106 21.23 -1.68 -9.35
N SER A 107 21.96 -1.94 -8.24
CA SER A 107 21.35 -2.22 -6.93
C SER A 107 20.53 -1.03 -6.43
N ASP A 108 21.06 0.17 -6.55
CA ASP A 108 20.42 1.39 -6.04
C ASP A 108 19.16 1.72 -6.85
N LEU A 109 19.20 1.46 -8.16
CA LEU A 109 18.01 1.52 -9.01
C LEU A 109 16.94 0.52 -8.54
N THR A 110 17.36 -0.72 -8.29
CA THR A 110 16.44 -1.79 -7.88
C THR A 110 15.78 -1.46 -6.54
N ASP A 111 16.55 -0.98 -5.57
CA ASP A 111 16.06 -0.54 -4.26
C ASP A 111 15.02 0.58 -4.39
N GLU A 112 15.26 1.57 -5.27
CA GLU A 112 14.29 2.63 -5.52
C GLU A 112 13.02 2.09 -6.19
N LEU A 113 13.12 1.19 -7.18
CA LEU A 113 11.96 0.57 -7.83
C LEU A 113 11.15 -0.29 -6.84
N GLU A 114 11.81 -1.01 -5.93
CA GLU A 114 11.15 -1.75 -4.85
C GLU A 114 10.44 -0.80 -3.87
N HIS A 115 11.10 0.30 -3.50
CA HIS A 115 10.51 1.31 -2.64
C HIS A 115 9.24 1.89 -3.28
N GLN A 116 9.29 2.31 -4.54
CA GLN A 116 8.12 2.83 -5.25
C GLN A 116 7.02 1.77 -5.38
N THR A 117 7.38 0.52 -5.68
CA THR A 117 6.43 -0.61 -5.73
C THR A 117 5.70 -0.74 -4.39
N LYS A 118 6.40 -0.64 -3.27
CA LYS A 118 5.82 -0.69 -1.91
C LYS A 118 4.94 0.52 -1.60
N VAL A 119 5.34 1.72 -1.99
CA VAL A 119 4.55 2.94 -1.75
C VAL A 119 3.27 2.92 -2.58
N ILE A 120 3.36 2.63 -3.87
CA ILE A 120 2.21 2.65 -4.77
C ILE A 120 1.26 1.49 -4.46
N SER A 121 1.77 0.29 -4.20
CA SER A 121 0.92 -0.86 -3.84
C SER A 121 0.06 -0.59 -2.60
N ARG A 122 0.61 0.07 -1.57
CA ARG A 122 -0.16 0.49 -0.38
C ARG A 122 -1.30 1.46 -0.70
N HIS A 123 -1.13 2.30 -1.71
CA HIS A 123 -2.17 3.25 -2.12
C HIS A 123 -3.22 2.57 -2.99
N CYS A 124 -2.81 1.73 -3.94
CA CYS A 124 -3.74 1.04 -4.84
C CYS A 124 -4.55 -0.04 -4.11
N ARG A 125 -3.90 -0.73 -3.18
CA ARG A 125 -4.45 -1.81 -2.38
C ARG A 125 -4.20 -1.47 -0.91
N PRO A 126 -4.95 -0.51 -0.34
CA PRO A 126 -4.96 -0.37 1.11
C PRO A 126 -5.25 -1.77 1.66
N HIS A 127 -4.34 -2.30 2.47
CA HIS A 127 -4.43 -3.67 2.97
C HIS A 127 -5.88 -3.97 3.37
N ASP A 128 -6.50 -5.01 2.82
CA ASP A 128 -7.80 -5.53 3.29
C ASP A 128 -7.76 -5.84 4.81
N ASP A 129 -6.55 -5.93 5.39
CA ASP A 129 -6.35 -6.03 6.84
C ASP A 129 -6.78 -4.77 7.61
N GLU A 130 -6.84 -3.58 6.99
CA GLU A 130 -7.28 -2.32 7.63
C GLU A 130 -8.78 -2.06 7.48
N VAL A 131 -9.39 -2.57 6.41
CA VAL A 131 -10.83 -2.54 6.18
C VAL A 131 -11.43 -3.70 6.97
N GLY A 132 -11.58 -3.51 8.27
CA GLY A 132 -12.36 -4.44 9.07
C GLY A 132 -13.73 -4.63 8.47
N THR A 133 -14.24 -5.86 8.49
CA THR A 133 -15.64 -6.09 8.11
C THR A 133 -16.50 -5.43 9.18
N VAL A 134 -17.44 -4.59 8.74
CA VAL A 134 -18.44 -3.99 9.62
C VAL A 134 -19.68 -4.85 9.49
N ASP A 135 -20.10 -5.50 10.58
CA ASP A 135 -21.36 -6.25 10.59
C ASP A 135 -22.56 -5.29 10.63
N ASP A 136 -23.76 -5.79 10.33
CA ASP A 136 -25.01 -5.00 10.27
C ASP A 136 -25.29 -4.19 11.56
N ASP A 137 -24.76 -4.65 12.69
CA ASP A 137 -24.83 -3.99 14.00
C ASP A 137 -23.79 -2.86 14.21
N GLY A 138 -22.99 -2.55 13.18
CA GLY A 138 -21.91 -1.56 13.24
C GLY A 138 -20.64 -2.06 13.94
N GLU A 139 -20.50 -3.37 14.16
CA GLU A 139 -19.35 -3.96 14.82
C GLU A 139 -18.17 -4.15 13.86
N VAL A 140 -16.98 -3.66 14.25
CA VAL A 140 -15.77 -3.73 13.42
C VAL A 140 -14.96 -4.96 13.76
N TRP A 141 -14.82 -5.86 12.79
CA TRP A 141 -14.04 -7.09 12.88
C TRP A 141 -12.70 -6.92 12.18
N LEU A 142 -11.60 -7.15 12.89
CA LEU A 142 -10.25 -6.91 12.39
C LEU A 142 -9.36 -8.13 12.61
N THR A 143 -8.34 -8.29 11.77
CA THR A 143 -7.33 -9.33 12.00
C THR A 143 -6.50 -9.02 13.25
N ALA A 144 -5.92 -10.05 13.86
CA ALA A 144 -5.06 -9.87 15.04
C ALA A 144 -3.96 -8.83 14.82
N ARG A 145 -3.34 -8.82 13.62
CA ARG A 145 -2.26 -7.89 13.29
C ARG A 145 -2.74 -6.44 13.36
N THR A 146 -3.87 -6.12 12.73
CA THR A 146 -4.42 -4.77 12.72
C THR A 146 -4.88 -4.31 14.08
N ILE A 147 -5.51 -5.20 14.86
CA ILE A 147 -5.90 -4.91 16.25
C ILE A 147 -4.67 -4.57 17.09
N THR A 148 -3.61 -5.38 17.01
CA THR A 148 -2.38 -5.11 17.78
C THR A 148 -1.71 -3.80 17.36
N TYR A 149 -1.73 -3.46 16.06
CA TYR A 149 -1.20 -2.20 15.57
C TYR A 149 -1.97 -1.00 16.14
N LYS A 150 -3.31 -0.99 16.03
CA LYS A 150 -4.17 0.08 16.56
C LYS A 150 -4.08 0.22 18.08
N LEU A 151 -4.02 -0.90 18.80
CA LEU A 151 -3.88 -0.90 20.26
C LEU A 151 -2.51 -0.38 20.71
N ARG A 152 -1.46 -0.64 19.93
CA ARG A 152 -0.12 -0.10 20.19
C ARG A 152 -0.07 1.42 20.05
N GLU A 153 -0.75 1.98 19.05
CA GLU A 153 -0.90 3.45 18.91
C GLU A 153 -1.62 4.07 20.12
N GLN A 154 -2.51 3.32 20.78
CA GLN A 154 -3.20 3.71 22.02
C GLN A 154 -2.42 3.38 23.30
N GLY A 155 -1.17 2.90 23.19
CA GLY A 155 -0.30 2.60 24.33
C GLY A 155 -0.46 1.19 24.92
N TYR A 156 -1.29 0.33 24.35
CA TYR A 156 -1.49 -1.04 24.82
C TYR A 156 -0.49 -2.00 24.16
N ARG A 157 0.24 -2.78 24.97
CA ARG A 157 1.14 -3.85 24.49
C ARG A 157 0.43 -5.20 24.45
N ILE A 158 -0.34 -5.44 23.39
CA ILE A 158 -1.05 -6.71 23.15
C ILE A 158 -0.40 -7.41 21.95
N THR A 159 -0.15 -8.71 22.07
CA THR A 159 0.41 -9.52 20.97
C THR A 159 -0.66 -10.38 20.30
N PRO A 160 -0.46 -10.82 19.04
CA PRO A 160 -1.42 -11.67 18.34
C PRO A 160 -1.69 -12.99 19.07
N GLU A 161 -0.71 -13.56 19.76
CA GLU A 161 -0.85 -14.79 20.54
C GLU A 161 -1.76 -14.59 21.75
N LEU A 162 -1.74 -13.39 22.35
CA LEU A 162 -2.62 -13.05 23.45
C LEU A 162 -4.09 -12.97 22.98
N LEU A 163 -4.32 -12.35 21.82
CA LEU A 163 -5.65 -12.32 21.19
C LEU A 163 -6.17 -13.73 20.87
N ARG A 164 -5.32 -14.58 20.29
CA ARG A 164 -5.67 -16.00 20.04
C ARG A 164 -6.04 -16.73 21.34
N LYS A 165 -5.29 -16.52 22.42
CA LYS A 165 -5.60 -17.11 23.74
C LYS A 165 -6.91 -16.56 24.32
N TRP A 166 -7.22 -15.28 24.12
CA TRP A 166 -8.50 -14.72 24.56
C TRP A 166 -9.68 -15.31 23.79
N ALA A 167 -9.53 -15.51 22.48
CA ALA A 167 -10.55 -16.16 21.66
C ALA A 167 -10.72 -17.64 22.02
N GLN A 168 -9.63 -18.39 22.21
CA GLN A 168 -9.66 -19.79 22.69
C GLN A 168 -10.38 -19.93 24.04
N ARG A 169 -10.22 -18.94 24.92
CA ARG A 169 -10.91 -18.88 26.22
C ARG A 169 -12.32 -18.31 26.15
N LYS A 170 -12.85 -18.05 24.94
CA LYS A 170 -14.16 -17.44 24.69
C LYS A 170 -14.37 -16.11 25.42
N ARG A 171 -13.29 -15.35 25.62
CA ARG A 171 -13.37 -13.99 26.21
C ARG A 171 -13.65 -12.94 25.15
N ILE A 172 -13.17 -13.18 23.93
CA ILE A 172 -13.51 -12.38 22.74
C ILE A 172 -14.10 -13.31 21.69
N GLN A 173 -14.96 -12.75 20.86
CA GLN A 173 -15.49 -13.40 19.68
C GLN A 173 -14.45 -13.38 18.56
N SER A 174 -14.44 -14.49 17.82
CA SER A 174 -13.66 -14.63 16.60
C SER A 174 -14.59 -15.06 15.49
N LYS A 175 -14.50 -14.40 14.34
CA LYS A 175 -15.21 -14.75 13.12
C LYS A 175 -14.23 -15.46 12.20
N ASP A 176 -14.63 -16.63 11.72
CA ASP A 176 -13.85 -17.38 10.74
C ASP A 176 -14.33 -17.01 9.34
N GLY A 177 -13.39 -16.59 8.50
CA GLY A 177 -13.60 -16.18 7.11
C GLY A 177 -12.39 -16.60 6.27
N ASP A 178 -11.98 -15.81 5.28
CA ASP A 178 -10.70 -16.03 4.59
C ASP A 178 -9.49 -15.90 5.55
N ARG A 179 -9.66 -15.10 6.61
CA ARG A 179 -8.73 -14.98 7.75
C ARG A 179 -9.51 -14.88 9.05
N ILE A 180 -8.92 -15.34 10.15
CA ILE A 180 -9.52 -15.20 11.49
C ILE A 180 -9.54 -13.72 11.88
N GLN A 181 -10.73 -13.19 12.12
CA GLN A 181 -10.98 -11.83 12.57
C GLN A 181 -11.53 -11.83 13.99
N TYR A 182 -11.33 -10.73 14.72
CA TYR A 182 -11.78 -10.56 16.10
C TYR A 182 -12.54 -9.23 16.24
N SER A 183 -13.49 -9.19 17.17
CA SER A 183 -14.20 -7.95 17.51
C SER A 183 -13.25 -6.93 18.12
N LEU A 184 -13.14 -5.74 17.52
CA LEU A 184 -12.36 -4.65 18.09
C LEU A 184 -12.96 -4.17 19.43
N ARG A 185 -14.29 -4.15 19.53
CA ARG A 185 -15.02 -3.64 20.70
C ARG A 185 -14.73 -4.47 21.95
N GLU A 186 -14.86 -5.78 21.85
CA GLU A 186 -14.61 -6.69 22.97
C GLU A 186 -13.13 -6.70 23.37
N VAL A 187 -12.22 -6.63 22.40
CA VAL A 187 -10.78 -6.53 22.66
C VAL A 187 -10.46 -5.24 23.42
N LEU A 188 -11.03 -4.10 23.01
CA LEU A 188 -10.85 -2.82 23.71
C LEU A 188 -11.41 -2.86 25.13
N GLN A 189 -12.60 -3.45 25.31
CA GLN A 189 -13.20 -3.60 26.63
C GLN A 189 -12.31 -4.42 27.56
N ILE A 190 -11.81 -5.57 27.10
CA ILE A 190 -10.87 -6.39 27.90
C ILE A 190 -9.55 -5.67 28.13
N ALA A 191 -9.02 -4.93 27.15
CA ALA A 191 -7.77 -4.18 27.30
C ALA A 191 -7.91 -3.06 28.35
N GLN A 192 -9.08 -2.42 28.42
CA GLN A 192 -9.41 -1.41 29.43
C GLN A 192 -9.62 -2.05 30.81
N ASP A 193 -10.46 -3.09 30.90
CA ASP A 193 -10.75 -3.82 32.13
C ASP A 193 -9.51 -4.47 32.73
N SER A 194 -8.61 -4.94 31.87
CA SER A 194 -7.41 -5.65 32.32
C SER A 194 -6.37 -4.73 32.93
N SER A 195 -6.34 -3.40 32.68
CA SER A 195 -5.38 -2.44 33.27
C SER A 195 -3.92 -2.93 33.42
N ILE A 196 -3.49 -3.96 32.66
CA ILE A 196 -2.30 -4.75 32.99
C ILE A 196 -1.05 -4.18 32.32
N ASN A 197 -1.16 -3.33 31.30
CA ASN A 197 0.00 -2.80 30.58
C ASN A 197 -0.26 -1.40 30.00
N ARG A 198 -0.74 -0.45 30.81
CA ARG A 198 -0.53 0.98 30.49
C ARG A 198 0.86 1.35 31.01
N THR A 199 1.77 1.64 30.09
CA THR A 199 3.06 2.27 30.42
C THR A 199 3.04 3.68 29.87
#